data_AF-A0A327KY31-F1
#
_entry.id   AF-A0A327KY31-F1
#
_cell.length_a   1.000
_cell.length_b   1.000
_cell.length_c   1.000
_cell.angle_alpha   90.00
_cell.angle_beta   90.00
_cell.angle_gamma   90.00
#
_symmetry.space_group_name_H-M   'P 1'
#
loop_
_entity.id
_entity.type
_entity.pdbx_description
1 polymer ?
#
loop_
_entity_poly.entity_id
_entity_poly.type
_entity_poly.pdbx_seq_one_letter_code
_entity_poly.pdbx_strand_id
1 'polypeptide(L)'
;MRASTRLWLGPAVSFALVAPVQFAAVTAARVAEPVIALILFLVPAAIVVAIFALVARWRWTVAAVRWTAVLLLGALLLAACGLLAYAVLGEQTPLGRGLMLGITLFLDSAILLPTAVVVIVHWLALRAPPAPVGPPEATRHAGA
;
A
#
# COMPACT_ATOMS: atom_id res chain seq x y z
N MET A 1 22.92 0.19 -5.57
CA MET A 1 21.59 0.37 -6.22
C MET A 1 21.15 1.81 -6.06
N ARG A 2 20.84 2.51 -7.16
CA ARG A 2 20.42 3.93 -7.12
C ARG A 2 19.13 4.08 -6.31
N ALA A 3 18.99 5.17 -5.56
CA ALA A 3 17.79 5.51 -4.78
C ALA A 3 16.48 5.39 -5.60
N SER A 4 16.52 5.69 -6.90
CA SER A 4 15.37 5.52 -7.80
C SER A 4 14.95 4.05 -7.97
N THR A 5 15.88 3.10 -7.98
CA THR A 5 15.58 1.67 -8.14
C THR A 5 14.77 1.12 -6.96
N ARG A 6 15.05 1.58 -5.73
CA ARG A 6 14.30 1.18 -4.52
C ARG A 6 12.89 1.77 -4.50
N LEU A 7 12.72 2.99 -5.05
CA LEU A 7 11.41 3.63 -5.22
C LEU A 7 10.49 2.86 -6.18
N TRP A 8 11.04 2.20 -7.20
CA TRP A 8 10.26 1.41 -8.16
C TRP A 8 10.11 -0.07 -7.80
N LEU A 9 10.95 -0.59 -6.91
CA LEU A 9 10.87 -1.96 -6.40
C LEU A 9 9.66 -2.17 -5.49
N GLY A 10 9.36 -1.21 -4.61
CA GLY A 10 8.19 -1.27 -3.72
C GLY A 10 6.86 -1.46 -4.46
N PRO A 11 6.56 -0.63 -5.48
CA PRO A 11 5.37 -0.78 -6.32
C PRO A 11 5.37 -2.11 -7.08
N ALA A 12 6.48 -2.46 -7.74
CA ALA A 12 6.57 -3.69 -8.53
C ALA A 12 6.33 -4.94 -7.69
N VAL A 13 6.93 -5.02 -6.49
CA VAL A 13 6.74 -6.13 -5.55
C VAL A 13 5.32 -6.13 -5.00
N SER A 14 4.77 -4.96 -4.67
CA SER A 14 3.39 -4.84 -4.18
C SER A 14 2.38 -5.32 -5.22
N PHE A 15 2.51 -4.88 -6.47
CA PHE A 15 1.61 -5.30 -7.55
C PHE A 15 1.80 -6.79 -7.89
N ALA A 16 3.04 -7.29 -7.91
CA ALA A 16 3.30 -8.70 -8.18
C ALA A 16 2.75 -9.64 -7.09
N LEU A 17 2.75 -9.22 -5.82
CA LEU A 17 2.24 -10.03 -4.71
C LEU A 17 0.72 -9.90 -4.55
N VAL A 18 0.19 -8.68 -4.64
CA VAL A 18 -1.18 -8.39 -4.22
C VAL A 18 -2.16 -8.55 -5.36
N ALA A 19 -1.82 -8.14 -6.60
CA ALA A 19 -2.75 -8.20 -7.73
C ALA A 19 -3.20 -9.63 -8.09
N PRO A 20 -2.32 -10.67 -8.11
CA PRO A 20 -2.76 -12.03 -8.41
C PRO A 20 -3.63 -12.64 -7.30
N VAL A 21 -3.27 -12.38 -6.04
CA VAL A 21 -4.03 -12.86 -4.87
C VAL A 21 -5.42 -12.24 -4.85
N GLN A 22 -5.50 -10.94 -5.12
CA GLN A 22 -6.76 -10.23 -5.20
C GLN A 22 -7.61 -10.69 -6.40
N PHE A 23 -7.01 -10.86 -7.58
CA PHE A 23 -7.70 -11.37 -8.75
C PHE A 23 -8.26 -12.78 -8.49
N ALA A 24 -7.47 -13.67 -7.88
CA ALA A 24 -7.91 -15.01 -7.50
C ALA A 24 -9.04 -14.99 -6.47
N ALA A 25 -8.94 -14.15 -5.43
CA ALA A 25 -9.96 -14.03 -4.39
C ALA A 25 -11.29 -13.52 -4.95
N VAL A 26 -11.28 -12.47 -5.78
CA VAL A 26 -12.50 -11.91 -6.38
C VAL A 26 -13.13 -12.90 -7.37
N THR A 27 -12.31 -13.56 -8.18
CA THR A 27 -12.79 -14.58 -9.14
C THR A 27 -13.40 -15.78 -8.42
N ALA A 28 -12.78 -16.26 -7.34
CA ALA A 28 -13.28 -17.37 -6.53
C ALA A 28 -14.58 -17.03 -5.81
N ALA A 29 -14.71 -15.79 -5.33
CA ALA A 29 -15.87 -15.36 -4.57
C ALA A 29 -17.11 -15.06 -5.46
N ARG A 30 -16.94 -14.85 -6.78
CA ARG A 30 -18.01 -14.44 -7.72
C ARG A 30 -18.79 -13.19 -7.29
N VAL A 31 -18.19 -12.35 -6.46
CA VAL A 31 -18.87 -11.21 -5.79
C VAL A 31 -18.92 -9.97 -6.70
N ALA A 32 -18.00 -9.82 -7.66
CA ALA A 32 -17.92 -8.66 -8.55
C ALA A 32 -17.18 -9.02 -9.85
N GLU A 33 -17.28 -8.14 -10.86
CA GLU A 33 -16.42 -8.23 -12.04
C GLU A 33 -14.95 -8.07 -11.60
N PRO A 34 -14.09 -9.09 -11.81
CA PRO A 34 -12.72 -9.09 -11.29
C PRO A 34 -11.87 -7.93 -11.82
N VAL A 35 -12.20 -7.44 -13.02
CA VAL A 35 -11.56 -6.26 -13.62
C VAL A 35 -11.86 -4.99 -12.85
N ILE A 36 -13.12 -4.78 -12.44
CA ILE A 36 -13.53 -3.59 -11.66
C ILE A 36 -12.85 -3.60 -10.30
N ALA A 37 -12.81 -4.76 -9.63
CA ALA A 37 -12.12 -4.92 -8.35
C ALA A 37 -10.62 -4.58 -8.46
N LEU A 38 -9.98 -5.00 -9.55
CA LEU A 38 -8.58 -4.69 -9.83
C LEU A 38 -8.37 -3.18 -10.01
N ILE A 39 -9.22 -2.51 -10.79
CA ILE A 39 -9.15 -1.05 -11.02
C ILE A 39 -9.32 -0.30 -9.69
N LEU A 40 -10.30 -0.70 -8.89
CA LEU A 40 -10.58 -0.09 -7.59
C LEU A 40 -9.43 -0.24 -6.59
N PHE A 41 -8.59 -1.28 -6.73
CA PHE A 41 -7.35 -1.42 -5.97
C PHE A 41 -6.18 -0.62 -6.54
N LEU A 42 -6.03 -0.60 -7.87
CA LEU A 42 -4.89 0.07 -8.53
C LEU A 42 -4.84 1.57 -8.19
N VAL A 43 -5.99 2.23 -8.09
CA VAL A 43 -6.09 3.66 -7.75
C VAL A 43 -5.50 3.98 -6.38
N PRO A 44 -5.98 3.41 -5.25
CA PRO A 44 -5.41 3.67 -3.93
C PRO A 44 -3.97 3.18 -3.79
N ALA A 45 -3.62 2.06 -4.43
CA ALA A 45 -2.23 1.60 -4.47
C ALA A 45 -1.30 2.63 -5.14
N ALA A 46 -1.71 3.20 -6.27
CA ALA A 46 -0.95 4.26 -6.95
C ALA A 46 -0.83 5.53 -6.10
N ILE A 47 -1.88 5.90 -5.36
CA ILE A 47 -1.84 7.03 -4.42
C ILE A 47 -0.82 6.79 -3.30
N VAL A 48 -0.80 5.60 -2.70
CA VAL A 48 0.19 5.22 -1.67
C VAL A 48 1.62 5.33 -2.22
N VAL A 49 1.86 4.79 -3.41
CA VAL A 49 3.15 4.86 -4.10
C VAL A 49 3.58 6.31 -4.31
N ALA A 50 2.68 7.16 -4.81
CA ALA A 50 2.95 8.56 -5.07
C ALA A 50 3.30 9.33 -3.79
N ILE A 51 2.59 9.06 -2.68
CA ILE A 51 2.85 9.70 -1.38
C ILE A 51 4.24 9.30 -0.86
N PHE A 52 4.59 8.01 -0.87
CA PHE A 52 5.94 7.58 -0.46
C PHE A 52 7.03 8.16 -1.36
N ALA A 53 6.80 8.24 -2.67
CA ALA A 53 7.75 8.82 -3.61
C ALA A 53 7.96 10.32 -3.36
N LEU A 54 6.89 11.06 -3.08
CA LEU A 54 6.94 12.49 -2.75
C LEU A 54 7.71 12.73 -1.44
N VAL A 55 7.39 11.97 -0.39
CA VAL A 55 8.06 12.07 0.93
C VAL A 55 9.55 11.75 0.80
N ALA A 56 9.90 10.67 0.08
CA ALA A 56 11.29 10.29 -0.15
C ALA A 56 12.04 11.34 -0.98
N ARG A 57 11.38 12.02 -1.93
CA ARG A 57 11.98 13.09 -2.73
C ARG A 57 12.22 14.37 -1.93
N TRP A 58 11.34 14.71 -0.99
CA TRP A 58 11.44 15.95 -0.21
C TRP A 58 12.33 15.83 1.02
N ARG A 59 12.17 14.77 1.84
CA ARG A 59 12.88 14.62 3.12
C ARG A 59 13.10 13.15 3.45
N TRP A 60 14.11 12.52 2.84
CA TRP A 60 14.44 11.12 3.12
C TRP A 60 15.02 10.94 4.52
N THR A 61 14.14 10.73 5.49
CA THR A 61 14.49 10.38 6.88
C THR A 61 13.69 9.17 7.31
N VAL A 62 14.28 8.31 8.14
CA VAL A 62 13.60 7.12 8.67
C VAL A 62 12.33 7.50 9.45
N ALA A 63 12.39 8.64 10.16
CA ALA A 63 11.24 9.18 10.88
C ALA A 63 10.10 9.58 9.93
N ALA A 64 10.38 10.32 8.86
CA ALA A 64 9.35 10.72 7.89
C ALA A 64 8.67 9.50 7.25
N VAL A 65 9.47 8.52 6.77
CA VAL A 65 8.94 7.29 6.15
C VAL A 65 8.07 6.49 7.13
N ARG A 66 8.46 6.42 8.41
CA ARG A 66 7.67 5.75 9.45
C ARG A 66 6.36 6.49 9.73
N TRP A 67 6.39 7.81 9.90
CA TRP A 67 5.19 8.61 10.14
C TRP A 67 4.21 8.54 8.96
N THR A 68 4.70 8.57 7.72
CA THR A 68 3.87 8.39 6.53
C THR A 68 3.16 7.04 6.53
N ALA A 69 3.87 5.95 6.86
CA ALA A 69 3.26 4.63 6.96
C ALA A 69 2.18 4.57 8.05
N VAL A 70 2.44 5.14 9.24
CA VAL A 70 1.48 5.19 10.34
C VAL A 70 0.23 6.00 9.96
N LEU A 71 0.41 7.16 9.34
CA LEU A 71 -0.72 8.00 8.90
C LEU A 71 -1.56 7.31 7.82
N LEU A 72 -0.93 6.66 6.85
CA LEU A 72 -1.64 5.92 5.80
C LEU A 72 -2.41 4.73 6.37
N LEU A 73 -1.80 3.93 7.25
CA LEU A 73 -2.49 2.83 7.93
C LEU A 73 -3.64 3.33 8.81
N GLY A 74 -3.44 4.44 9.54
CA GLY A 74 -4.49 5.08 10.32
C GLY A 74 -5.66 5.57 9.47
N ALA A 75 -5.39 6.16 8.30
CA ALA A 75 -6.42 6.60 7.37
C ALA A 75 -7.20 5.42 6.77
N LEU A 76 -6.50 4.33 6.39
CA LEU A 76 -7.15 3.10 5.93
C LEU A 76 -8.03 2.47 7.01
N LEU A 77 -7.55 2.43 8.26
CA LEU A 77 -8.32 1.93 9.39
C LEU A 77 -9.56 2.78 9.66
N LEU A 78 -9.43 4.11 9.62
CA LEU A 78 -10.58 5.01 9.75
C LEU A 78 -11.60 4.81 8.63
N ALA A 79 -11.15 4.61 7.39
CA ALA A 79 -12.02 4.28 6.28
C ALA A 79 -12.74 2.94 6.49
N ALA A 80 -12.05 1.89 6.95
CA ALA A 80 -12.63 0.59 7.27
C ALA A 80 -13.70 0.71 8.37
N CYS A 81 -13.39 1.42 9.46
CA CYS A 81 -14.33 1.67 10.55
C CYS A 81 -15.54 2.49 10.09
N GLY A 82 -15.34 3.51 9.25
CA GLY A 82 -16.42 4.31 8.69
C GLY A 82 -17.34 3.50 7.77
N LEU A 83 -16.76 2.65 6.92
CA LEU A 83 -17.49 1.69 6.09
C LEU A 83 -18.30 0.74 6.97
N LEU A 84 -17.68 0.11 7.98
CA LEU A 84 -18.36 -0.79 8.91
C LEU A 84 -19.51 -0.10 9.65
N ALA A 85 -19.31 1.11 10.16
CA ALA A 85 -20.36 1.89 10.80
C ALA A 85 -21.50 2.20 9.83
N TYR A 86 -21.18 2.56 8.58
CA TYR A 86 -22.17 2.79 7.53
C TYR A 86 -22.97 1.52 7.20
N ALA A 87 -22.32 0.35 7.14
CA ALA A 87 -22.99 -0.94 6.99
C ALA A 87 -24.00 -1.18 8.11
N VAL A 88 -23.55 -1.13 9.37
CA VAL A 88 -24.38 -1.36 10.56
C VAL A 88 -25.56 -0.38 10.62
N LEU A 89 -25.36 0.88 10.23
CA LEU A 89 -26.44 1.87 10.19
C LEU A 89 -27.42 1.64 9.04
N GLY A 90 -26.95 1.17 7.88
CA GLY A 90 -27.78 0.88 6.70
C GLY A 90 -28.56 -0.44 6.78
N GLU A 91 -28.18 -1.33 7.70
CA GLU A 91 -28.88 -2.59 8.03
C GLU A 91 -30.31 -2.42 8.55
N GLN A 92 -30.74 -1.19 8.82
CA GLN A 92 -32.10 -0.87 9.27
C GLN A 92 -33.18 -1.13 8.21
N THR A 93 -32.80 -1.47 6.96
CA THR A 93 -33.74 -1.90 5.92
C THR A 93 -33.58 -3.41 5.62
N PRO A 94 -34.68 -4.18 5.47
CA PRO A 94 -34.63 -5.64 5.33
C PRO A 94 -33.93 -6.14 4.05
N LEU A 95 -33.95 -5.34 2.97
CA LEU A 95 -33.20 -5.60 1.73
C LEU A 95 -31.76 -5.04 1.77
N GLY A 96 -31.49 -4.02 2.59
CA GLY A 96 -30.16 -3.41 2.73
C GLY A 96 -29.18 -4.21 3.59
N ARG A 97 -29.69 -5.06 4.50
CA ARG A 97 -28.89 -5.76 5.52
C ARG A 97 -27.77 -6.64 4.95
N GLY A 98 -28.12 -7.54 4.02
CA GLY A 98 -27.14 -8.43 3.38
C GLY A 98 -26.32 -7.74 2.28
N LEU A 99 -26.94 -6.81 1.55
CA LEU A 99 -26.29 -6.13 0.42
C LEU A 99 -25.22 -5.15 0.91
N MET A 100 -25.48 -4.35 1.95
CA MET A 100 -24.52 -3.37 2.46
C MET A 100 -23.34 -4.00 3.18
N LEU A 101 -23.57 -5.03 4.02
CA LEU A 101 -22.49 -5.79 4.64
C LEU A 101 -21.61 -6.48 3.58
N GLY A 102 -22.21 -7.07 2.56
CA GLY A 102 -21.47 -7.68 1.45
C GLY A 102 -20.59 -6.68 0.71
N ILE A 103 -21.12 -5.48 0.39
CA ILE A 103 -20.36 -4.41 -0.28
C ILE A 103 -19.23 -3.89 0.60
N THR A 104 -19.47 -3.69 1.90
CA THR A 104 -18.42 -3.20 2.81
C THR A 104 -17.32 -4.21 3.03
N LEU A 105 -17.65 -5.49 3.21
CA LEU A 105 -16.66 -6.57 3.29
C LEU A 105 -15.88 -6.71 1.97
N PHE A 106 -16.55 -6.51 0.83
CA PHE A 106 -15.88 -6.46 -0.47
C PHE A 106 -14.90 -5.29 -0.56
N LEU A 107 -15.30 -4.07 -0.18
CA LEU A 107 -14.40 -2.90 -0.19
C LEU A 107 -13.23 -3.09 0.78
N ASP A 108 -13.47 -3.67 1.95
CA ASP A 108 -12.40 -3.94 2.92
C ASP A 108 -11.40 -4.97 2.38
N SER A 109 -11.89 -6.11 1.90
CA SER A 109 -11.05 -7.22 1.41
C SER A 109 -10.42 -6.97 0.03
N ALA A 110 -11.09 -6.26 -0.87
CA ALA A 110 -10.62 -5.99 -2.22
C ALA A 110 -9.91 -4.65 -2.36
N ILE A 111 -9.98 -3.74 -1.38
CA ILE A 111 -9.34 -2.43 -1.49
C ILE A 111 -8.48 -2.12 -0.27
N LEU A 112 -9.06 -2.09 0.92
CA LEU A 112 -8.36 -1.60 2.12
C LEU A 112 -7.22 -2.53 2.55
N LEU A 113 -7.49 -3.83 2.63
CA LEU A 113 -6.53 -4.83 3.06
C LEU A 113 -5.37 -4.98 2.06
N PRO A 114 -5.61 -5.08 0.73
CA PRO A 114 -4.58 -4.97 -0.30
C PRO A 114 -3.74 -3.70 -0.19
N THR A 115 -4.38 -2.54 -0.01
CA THR A 115 -3.69 -1.24 0.10
C THR A 115 -2.83 -1.16 1.36
N ALA A 116 -3.27 -1.73 2.48
CA ALA A 116 -2.47 -1.82 3.69
C ALA A 116 -1.18 -2.63 3.48
N VAL A 117 -1.25 -3.73 2.71
CA VAL A 117 -0.06 -4.51 2.32
C VAL A 117 0.90 -3.64 1.49
N VAL A 118 0.40 -2.85 0.53
CA VAL A 118 1.24 -1.92 -0.26
C VAL A 118 1.98 -0.94 0.64
N VAL A 119 1.31 -0.38 1.65
CA VAL A 119 1.93 0.54 2.63
C VAL A 119 3.06 -0.16 3.39
N ILE A 120 2.85 -1.38 3.86
CA ILE A 120 3.85 -2.16 4.60
C ILE A 120 5.06 -2.46 3.71
N VAL A 121 4.84 -2.93 2.47
CA VAL A 121 5.93 -3.24 1.53
C VAL A 121 6.76 -1.99 1.23
N HIS A 122 6.13 -0.84 1.00
CA HIS A 122 6.83 0.43 0.77
C HIS A 122 7.61 0.90 1.99
N TRP A 123 7.01 0.79 3.17
CA TRP A 123 7.71 1.10 4.41
C TRP A 123 8.95 0.22 4.60
N LEU A 124 8.83 -1.10 4.38
CA LEU A 124 9.96 -2.04 4.46
C LEU A 124 11.05 -1.73 3.44
N ALA A 125 10.68 -1.35 2.22
CA ALA A 125 11.63 -1.01 1.16
C ALA A 125 12.39 0.30 1.43
N LEU A 126 11.74 1.27 2.10
CA LEU A 126 12.26 2.62 2.29
C LEU A 126 12.78 2.92 3.71
N ARG A 127 12.53 2.07 4.70
CA ARG A 127 13.00 2.25 6.09
C ARG A 127 14.53 2.18 6.25
N ALA A 128 15.23 1.54 5.31
CA ALA A 128 16.68 1.45 5.31
C ALA A 128 17.27 2.40 4.26
N PRO A 129 18.12 3.37 4.65
CA PRO A 129 18.80 4.21 3.67
C PRO A 129 19.65 3.35 2.72
N PRO A 130 19.80 3.74 1.44
CA PRO A 130 20.75 3.09 0.55
C PRO A 130 22.15 3.31 1.12
N ALA A 131 22.97 2.26 1.11
CA ALA A 131 24.36 2.38 1.53
C ALA A 131 25.02 3.54 0.74
N PRO A 132 25.76 4.44 1.42
CA PRO A 132 26.49 5.49 0.71
C PRO A 132 27.43 4.83 -0.30
N VAL A 133 27.28 5.21 -1.57
CA VAL A 133 28.26 4.86 -2.60
C VAL A 133 29.42 5.84 -2.39
N GLY A 134 30.27 5.55 -1.41
CA GLY A 134 31.55 6.23 -1.27
C GLY A 134 32.49 5.81 -2.40
N PRO A 135 33.39 6.69 -2.89
CA PRO A 135 34.47 6.25 -3.75
C PRO A 135 35.29 5.16 -3.04
N PRO A 136 35.87 4.19 -3.77
CA PRO A 136 36.74 3.20 -3.17
C PRO A 136 37.84 3.93 -2.42
N GLU A 137 38.15 3.47 -1.21
CA GLU A 137 39.26 3.93 -0.40
C GLU A 137 40.51 4.05 -1.27
N ALA A 138 40.82 5.28 -1.70
CA ALA A 138 42.15 5.66 -2.11
C ALA A 138 42.98 5.88 -0.85
N THR A 139 43.02 4.88 0.03
CA THR A 139 44.16 4.60 0.89
C THR A 139 45.27 3.97 0.04
N ARG A 140 45.62 4.62 -1.08
CA ARG A 140 46.97 4.46 -1.64
C ARG A 140 47.88 5.30 -0.77
N HIS A 141 48.34 4.69 0.31
CA HIS A 141 49.69 4.83 0.82
C HIS A 141 50.35 6.18 0.54
N ALA A 142 50.03 7.16 1.38
CA ALA A 142 51.08 8.05 1.87
C ALA A 142 52.04 7.17 2.68
N GLY A 143 53.21 6.86 2.13
CA GLY A 143 54.28 6.14 2.85
C GLY A 143 55.08 5.16 2.00
N ALA A 144 55.95 5.70 1.15
CA ALA A 144 57.26 5.12 0.80
C ALA A 144 58.16 6.26 0.32
#